data_AF-A0A3M1YSB5-F1
#
_entry.id   AF-A0A3M1YSB5-F1
#
_cell.length_a   1.000
_cell.length_b   1.000
_cell.length_c   1.000
_cell.angle_alpha   90.00
_cell.angle_beta   90.00
_cell.angle_gamma   90.00
#
_symmetry.space_group_name_H-M   'P 1'
#
loop_
_entity.id
_entity.type
_entity.pdbx_description
1 polymer ?
#
loop_
_entity_poly.entity_id
_entity_poly.type
_entity_poly.pdbx_seq_one_letter_code
_entity_poly.pdbx_strand_id
1 'polypeptide(L)'
;MSGETPQTFQDIIRIIGRGKKLQRDLTREEARIAMHLLLMGEVSPAQIGAFLVTMRVKEETIDELAGFLEAIRQHIRSFVNEPISGLVDLALPYDGKARNLQTGIAAALVLAAADVPVLLHGADNIPTKAGAAVLNTLRALGYPVDLQAEVVWEHVHQYKFGVLNI
;
A
#
# COMPACT_ATOMS: atom_id res chain seq x y z
N MET A 1 24.44 -8.10 -19.06
CA MET A 1 25.52 -7.88 -18.08
C MET A 1 24.89 -7.99 -16.70
N SER A 2 25.03 -9.13 -16.04
CA SER A 2 24.63 -9.30 -14.64
C SER A 2 25.57 -8.47 -13.78
N GLY A 3 25.18 -7.23 -13.48
CA GLY A 3 25.90 -6.38 -12.54
C GLY A 3 25.80 -6.98 -11.14
N GLU A 4 26.84 -6.79 -10.34
CA GLU A 4 26.84 -7.16 -8.92
C GLU A 4 25.65 -6.52 -8.20
N THR A 5 25.03 -7.28 -7.30
CA THR A 5 23.97 -6.78 -6.43
C THR A 5 24.47 -5.55 -5.65
N PRO A 6 23.71 -4.44 -5.62
CA PRO A 6 24.09 -3.21 -4.91
C PRO A 6 24.38 -3.51 -3.44
N GLN A 7 25.54 -3.08 -2.95
CA GLN A 7 25.92 -3.28 -1.55
C GLN A 7 25.41 -2.16 -0.64
N THR A 8 25.01 -1.01 -1.20
CA THR A 8 24.51 0.14 -0.43
C THR A 8 23.29 0.79 -1.07
N PHE A 9 22.51 1.52 -0.25
CA PHE A 9 21.41 2.34 -0.77
C PHE A 9 21.89 3.48 -1.70
N GLN A 10 23.15 3.91 -1.54
CA GLN A 10 23.75 4.88 -2.46
C GLN A 10 23.94 4.29 -3.86
N ASP A 11 24.27 3.01 -3.97
CA ASP A 11 24.41 2.33 -5.25
C ASP A 11 23.05 2.20 -5.94
N ILE A 12 21.99 1.92 -5.18
CA ILE A 12 20.61 1.93 -5.67
C ILE A 12 20.25 3.30 -6.27
N ILE A 13 20.44 4.39 -5.51
CA ILE A 13 20.20 5.75 -6.02
C ILE A 13 21.06 6.04 -7.25
N ARG A 14 22.31 5.59 -7.26
CA ARG A 14 23.22 5.77 -8.41
C ARG A 14 22.77 4.99 -9.63
N ILE A 15 22.02 3.89 -9.50
CA ILE A 15 21.48 3.13 -10.63
C ILE A 15 20.32 3.91 -11.27
N ILE A 16 19.35 4.34 -10.46
CA ILE A 16 18.12 4.99 -10.94
C ILE A 16 18.30 6.47 -11.24
N GLY A 17 19.28 7.13 -10.61
CA GLY A 17 19.47 8.58 -10.65
C GLY A 17 20.52 9.09 -11.63
N ARG A 18 21.07 8.24 -12.51
CA ARG A 18 21.94 8.74 -13.58
C ARG A 18 21.12 9.49 -14.63
N GLY A 19 21.77 10.30 -15.46
CA GLY A 19 21.10 10.93 -16.61
C GLY A 19 20.43 9.89 -17.52
N LYS A 20 19.43 10.30 -18.30
CA LYS A 20 18.55 9.43 -19.12
C LYS A 20 19.26 8.32 -19.93
N LYS A 21 20.51 8.53 -20.36
CA LYS A 21 21.29 7.55 -21.16
C LYS A 21 21.95 6.45 -20.32
N LEU A 22 22.09 6.66 -19.02
CA LEU A 22 22.89 5.82 -18.12
C LEU A 22 22.08 5.25 -16.95
N GLN A 23 20.86 5.75 -16.72
CA GLN A 23 19.96 5.12 -15.77
C GLN A 23 19.48 3.78 -16.31
N ARG A 24 19.14 2.89 -15.40
CA ARG A 24 18.36 1.69 -15.70
C ARG A 24 17.39 1.44 -14.56
N ASP A 25 16.39 0.62 -14.84
CA ASP A 25 15.50 0.11 -13.80
C ASP A 25 16.25 -0.83 -12.87
N LEU A 26 15.81 -0.87 -11.61
CA LEU A 26 16.27 -1.87 -10.66
C LEU A 26 15.74 -3.23 -11.10
N THR A 27 16.56 -4.26 -10.92
CA THR A 27 16.04 -5.62 -10.97
C THR A 27 15.11 -5.84 -9.78
N ARG A 28 14.25 -6.86 -9.86
CA ARG A 28 13.37 -7.26 -8.76
C ARG A 28 14.11 -7.42 -7.42
N GLU A 29 15.30 -8.04 -7.44
CA GLU A 29 16.09 -8.24 -6.22
C GLU A 29 16.65 -6.93 -5.67
N GLU A 30 17.11 -6.02 -6.53
CA GLU A 30 17.60 -4.69 -6.14
C GLU A 30 16.48 -3.84 -5.54
N ALA A 31 15.27 -3.90 -6.13
CA ALA A 31 14.08 -3.24 -5.63
C ALA A 31 13.67 -3.80 -4.26
N ARG A 32 13.70 -5.13 -4.10
CA ARG A 32 13.44 -5.80 -2.82
C ARG A 32 14.42 -5.34 -1.74
N ILE A 33 15.72 -5.28 -2.04
CA ILE A 33 16.74 -4.76 -1.12
C ILE A 33 16.47 -3.29 -0.77
N ALA A 34 16.17 -2.45 -1.76
CA ALA A 34 15.88 -1.04 -1.54
C ALA A 34 14.70 -0.85 -0.57
N MET A 35 13.60 -1.55 -0.81
CA MET A 35 12.42 -1.47 0.06
C MET A 35 12.67 -2.05 1.45
N HIS A 36 13.44 -3.13 1.56
CA HIS A 36 13.82 -3.68 2.88
C HIS A 36 14.62 -2.65 3.70
N LEU A 37 15.63 -2.01 3.12
CA LEU A 37 16.43 -0.98 3.81
C LEU A 37 15.57 0.22 4.25
N LEU A 38 14.60 0.62 3.41
CA LEU A 38 13.62 1.66 3.76
C LEU A 38 12.77 1.25 4.96
N LEU A 39 12.24 0.03 4.96
CA LEU A 39 11.38 -0.49 6.03
C LEU A 39 12.14 -0.70 7.35
N MET A 40 13.43 -1.04 7.28
CA MET A 40 14.30 -1.19 8.46
C MET A 40 14.79 0.15 9.04
N GLY A 41 14.54 1.28 8.37
CA GLY A 41 15.01 2.59 8.81
C GLY A 41 16.53 2.78 8.66
N GLU A 42 17.18 1.98 7.80
CA GLU A 42 18.63 2.00 7.58
C GLU A 42 19.09 3.05 6.56
N VAL A 43 18.16 3.90 6.12
CA VAL A 43 18.36 4.89 5.05
C VAL A 43 18.21 6.30 5.62
N SER A 44 19.20 7.16 5.36
CA SER A 44 19.13 8.56 5.83
C SER A 44 17.98 9.34 5.16
N PRO A 45 17.45 10.40 5.81
CA PRO A 45 16.40 11.24 5.22
C PRO A 45 16.75 11.81 3.83
N ALA A 46 18.02 12.17 3.62
CA ALA A 46 18.49 12.68 2.34
C ALA A 46 18.44 11.61 1.23
N GLN A 47 18.80 10.37 1.57
CA GLN A 47 18.72 9.24 0.64
C GLN A 47 17.26 8.85 0.33
N ILE A 48 16.37 8.87 1.34
CA ILE A 48 14.93 8.66 1.15
C ILE A 48 14.39 9.70 0.17
N GLY A 49 14.66 11.00 0.42
CA GLY A 49 14.22 12.08 -0.45
C GLY A 49 14.74 11.94 -1.89
N ALA A 50 16.02 11.60 -2.05
CA ALA A 50 16.61 11.36 -3.36
C ALA A 50 15.94 10.18 -4.09
N PHE A 51 15.76 9.05 -3.41
CA PHE A 51 15.11 7.87 -3.97
C PHE A 51 13.68 8.17 -4.41
N LEU A 52 12.86 8.77 -3.54
CA LEU A 52 11.45 9.08 -3.83
C LEU A 52 11.30 10.04 -5.01
N VAL A 53 12.11 11.11 -5.07
CA VAL A 53 12.06 12.07 -6.19
C VAL A 53 12.52 11.42 -7.49
N THR A 54 13.59 10.60 -7.45
CA THR A 54 14.06 9.90 -8.63
C THR A 54 13.03 8.89 -9.13
N MET A 55 12.44 8.08 -8.26
CA MET A 55 11.37 7.15 -8.62
C MET A 55 10.15 7.89 -9.18
N ARG A 56 9.77 9.03 -8.62
CA ARG A 56 8.66 9.85 -9.14
C ARG A 56 8.88 10.34 -10.57
N VAL A 57 10.12 10.63 -10.97
CA VAL A 57 10.47 11.10 -12.31
C VAL A 57 10.69 9.95 -13.29
N LYS A 58 11.28 8.84 -12.81
CA LYS A 58 11.56 7.64 -13.62
C LYS A 58 10.31 6.80 -13.85
N GLU A 59 9.41 6.79 -12.87
CA GLU A 59 8.29 5.84 -12.69
C GLU A 59 8.78 4.40 -12.41
N GLU A 60 7.93 3.62 -11.75
CA GLU A 60 8.20 2.23 -11.38
C GLU A 60 7.93 1.25 -12.53
N THR A 61 8.76 0.20 -12.65
CA THR A 61 8.47 -0.95 -13.51
C THR A 61 7.74 -2.07 -12.75
N ILE A 62 7.22 -3.06 -13.48
CA ILE A 62 6.58 -4.25 -12.90
C ILE A 62 7.57 -5.03 -12.00
N ASP A 63 8.82 -5.18 -12.43
CA ASP A 63 9.84 -5.90 -11.65
C ASP A 63 10.18 -5.15 -10.35
N GLU A 64 10.25 -3.82 -10.41
CA GLU A 64 10.47 -2.97 -9.25
C GLU A 64 9.32 -3.09 -8.25
N LEU A 65 8.07 -2.97 -8.73
CA LEU A 65 6.86 -3.13 -7.90
C LEU A 65 6.80 -4.53 -7.26
N ALA A 66 7.15 -5.58 -8.01
CA ALA A 66 7.17 -6.94 -7.50
C ALA A 66 8.22 -7.12 -6.37
N GLY A 67 9.41 -6.52 -6.53
CA GLY A 67 10.45 -6.54 -5.50
C GLY A 67 10.07 -5.75 -4.25
N PHE A 68 9.49 -4.56 -4.43
CA PHE A 68 8.96 -3.76 -3.32
C PHE A 68 7.89 -4.53 -2.54
N LEU A 69 6.96 -5.16 -3.25
CA LEU A 69 5.91 -5.96 -2.63
C LEU A 69 6.46 -7.17 -1.85
N GLU A 70 7.49 -7.84 -2.36
CA GLU A 70 8.14 -8.94 -1.65
C GLU A 70 8.74 -8.49 -0.32
N ALA A 71 9.44 -7.35 -0.31
CA ALA A 71 9.98 -6.78 0.92
C ALA A 71 8.87 -6.38 1.88
N ILE A 72 7.82 -5.70 1.40
CA ILE A 72 6.67 -5.31 2.23
C ILE A 72 6.01 -6.53 2.88
N ARG A 73 5.78 -7.60 2.12
CA ARG A 73 5.18 -8.85 2.63
C ARG A 73 5.98 -9.50 3.76
N GLN A 74 7.30 -9.31 3.80
CA GLN A 74 8.14 -9.83 4.90
C GLN A 74 7.92 -9.05 6.22
N HIS A 75 7.37 -7.84 6.16
CA HIS A 75 7.15 -6.97 7.33
C HIS A 75 5.66 -6.88 7.74
N ILE A 76 4.74 -7.40 6.90
CA ILE A 76 3.32 -7.47 7.25
C ILE A 76 3.09 -8.66 8.17
N ARG A 77 2.41 -8.41 9.30
CA ARG A 77 1.90 -9.48 10.17
C ARG A 77 0.61 -10.05 9.59
N SER A 78 0.56 -11.37 9.43
CA SER A 78 -0.71 -12.05 9.14
C SER A 78 -1.59 -12.02 10.38
N PHE A 79 -2.84 -11.58 10.20
CA PHE A 79 -3.91 -11.65 11.20
C PHE A 79 -5.04 -12.59 10.74
N VAL A 80 -4.87 -13.23 9.57
CA VAL A 80 -5.84 -14.16 9.00
C VAL A 80 -5.63 -15.54 9.62
N ASN A 81 -6.60 -15.99 10.41
CA ASN A 81 -6.59 -17.31 11.02
C ASN A 81 -7.16 -18.40 10.10
N GLU A 82 -8.17 -18.05 9.30
CA GLU A 82 -8.83 -18.94 8.35
C GLU A 82 -9.29 -18.11 7.15
N PRO A 83 -8.97 -18.47 5.89
CA PRO A 83 -9.36 -17.71 4.71
C PRO A 83 -10.87 -17.68 4.51
N ILE A 84 -11.41 -16.53 4.13
CA ILE A 84 -12.83 -16.37 3.77
C ILE A 84 -12.98 -16.60 2.27
N SER A 85 -13.75 -17.61 1.89
CA SER A 85 -14.06 -17.90 0.49
C SER A 85 -14.81 -16.73 -0.15
N GLY A 86 -14.37 -16.32 -1.34
CA GLY A 86 -15.01 -15.22 -2.08
C GLY A 86 -14.79 -13.83 -1.49
N LEU A 87 -13.82 -13.64 -0.58
CA LEU A 87 -13.46 -12.33 -0.05
C LEU A 87 -13.08 -11.37 -1.18
N VAL A 88 -13.75 -10.23 -1.22
CA VAL A 88 -13.42 -9.11 -2.11
C VAL A 88 -12.63 -8.08 -1.32
N ASP A 89 -11.37 -7.88 -1.71
CA ASP A 89 -10.60 -6.71 -1.32
C ASP A 89 -10.95 -5.55 -2.26
N LEU A 90 -11.63 -4.53 -1.74
CA LEU A 90 -12.02 -3.35 -2.52
C LEU A 90 -11.15 -2.15 -2.14
N ALA A 91 -9.99 -2.07 -2.78
CA ALA A 91 -9.08 -0.94 -2.64
C ALA A 91 -9.70 0.35 -3.19
N LEU A 92 -9.77 1.38 -2.34
CA LEU A 92 -10.21 2.73 -2.72
C LEU A 92 -9.00 3.68 -2.78
N PRO A 93 -9.06 4.78 -3.56
CA PRO A 93 -7.99 5.76 -3.60
C PRO A 93 -7.70 6.34 -2.21
N TYR A 94 -6.46 6.20 -1.76
CA TYR A 94 -6.01 6.65 -0.44
C TYR A 94 -5.97 8.18 -0.32
N ASP A 95 -5.85 8.90 -1.44
CA ASP A 95 -5.85 10.37 -1.50
C ASP A 95 -7.25 10.99 -1.30
N GLY A 96 -8.29 10.16 -1.30
CA GLY A 96 -9.67 10.55 -1.05
C GLY A 96 -10.33 11.29 -2.22
N LYS A 97 -11.58 11.70 -2.03
CA LYS A 97 -12.35 12.47 -3.02
C LYS A 97 -12.85 13.78 -2.43
N ALA A 98 -12.66 14.87 -3.17
CA ALA A 98 -13.11 16.21 -2.78
C ALA A 98 -14.36 16.71 -3.53
N ARG A 99 -14.57 16.23 -4.77
CA ARG A 99 -15.63 16.76 -5.67
C ARG A 99 -16.72 15.74 -6.01
N ASN A 100 -16.45 14.46 -5.78
CA ASN A 100 -17.31 13.35 -6.19
C ASN A 100 -17.54 12.41 -5.03
N LEU A 101 -18.66 11.69 -5.06
CA LEU A 101 -18.99 10.70 -4.04
C LEU A 101 -18.00 9.52 -4.04
N GLN A 102 -17.74 8.99 -2.85
CA GLN A 102 -17.03 7.72 -2.66
C GLN A 102 -17.97 6.53 -2.92
N THR A 103 -18.33 6.34 -4.19
CA THR A 103 -19.23 5.25 -4.60
C THR A 103 -18.73 3.85 -4.26
N GLY A 104 -17.42 3.68 -4.04
CA GLY A 104 -16.83 2.41 -3.61
C GLY A 104 -17.30 1.93 -2.24
N ILE A 105 -17.56 2.85 -1.29
CA ILE A 105 -18.14 2.48 0.02
C ILE A 105 -19.56 1.97 -0.17
N ALA A 106 -20.37 2.67 -0.98
CA ALA A 106 -21.73 2.23 -1.28
C ALA A 106 -21.72 0.85 -1.97
N ALA A 107 -20.81 0.62 -2.91
CA ALA A 107 -20.65 -0.67 -3.56
C ALA A 107 -20.28 -1.78 -2.56
N ALA A 108 -19.35 -1.52 -1.64
CA ALA A 108 -18.95 -2.46 -0.60
C ALA A 108 -20.12 -2.83 0.33
N LEU A 109 -20.93 -1.85 0.73
CA LEU A 109 -22.11 -2.08 1.57
C LEU A 109 -23.20 -2.90 0.82
N VAL A 110 -23.39 -2.64 -0.49
CA VAL A 110 -24.32 -3.42 -1.32
C VAL A 110 -23.84 -4.86 -1.48
N LEU A 111 -22.54 -5.07 -1.71
CA LEU A 111 -21.94 -6.41 -1.79
C LEU A 111 -22.11 -7.17 -0.47
N ALA A 112 -21.81 -6.54 0.67
CA ALA A 112 -22.01 -7.15 1.98
C ALA A 112 -23.49 -7.51 2.24
N ALA A 113 -24.43 -6.63 1.85
CA ALA A 113 -25.86 -6.91 1.93
C ALA A 113 -26.33 -8.05 1.00
N ALA A 114 -25.57 -8.33 -0.06
CA ALA A 114 -25.76 -9.47 -0.97
C ALA A 114 -24.98 -10.73 -0.53
N ASP A 115 -24.52 -10.77 0.74
CA ASP A 115 -23.76 -11.86 1.36
C ASP A 115 -22.36 -12.10 0.76
N VAL A 116 -21.81 -11.13 0.02
CA VAL A 116 -20.43 -11.16 -0.47
C VAL A 116 -19.52 -10.54 0.58
N PRO A 117 -18.55 -11.28 1.15
CA PRO A 117 -17.62 -10.72 2.13
C PRO A 117 -16.70 -9.68 1.48
N VAL A 118 -16.68 -8.47 2.04
CA VAL A 118 -15.85 -7.36 1.57
C VAL A 118 -14.92 -6.87 2.67
N LEU A 119 -13.66 -6.68 2.32
CA LEU A 119 -12.66 -5.99 3.13
C LEU A 119 -12.29 -4.68 2.46
N LEU A 120 -12.39 -3.59 3.20
CA LEU A 120 -11.80 -2.30 2.84
C LEU A 120 -10.53 -2.08 3.65
N HIS A 121 -9.67 -1.22 3.15
CA HIS A 121 -8.51 -0.74 3.89
C HIS A 121 -8.28 0.74 3.62
N GLY A 122 -7.70 1.44 4.59
CA GLY A 122 -7.31 2.84 4.50
C GLY A 122 -6.27 3.19 5.55
N ALA A 123 -5.80 4.43 5.54
CA ALA A 123 -4.81 4.91 6.50
C ALA A 123 -5.12 6.34 6.91
N ASP A 124 -4.78 6.68 8.14
CA ASP A 124 -4.95 8.04 8.67
C ASP A 124 -3.98 9.04 8.01
N ASN A 125 -4.39 10.30 7.96
CA ASN A 125 -3.59 11.43 7.46
C ASN A 125 -3.16 11.35 5.98
N ILE A 126 -3.74 10.47 5.15
CA ILE A 126 -3.35 10.33 3.74
C ILE A 126 -4.03 11.29 2.73
N PRO A 127 -5.16 12.00 2.98
CA PRO A 127 -5.60 12.97 1.98
C PRO A 127 -4.78 14.25 2.06
N THR A 128 -3.78 14.38 1.18
CA THR A 128 -2.97 15.59 0.98
C THR A 128 -3.78 16.81 0.47
N LYS A 129 -5.06 16.63 0.11
CA LYS A 129 -5.90 17.66 -0.56
C LYS A 129 -7.28 17.87 0.07
N ALA A 130 -7.44 17.61 1.36
CA ALA A 130 -8.75 17.67 2.05
C ALA A 130 -9.84 16.78 1.40
N GLY A 131 -9.43 15.73 0.67
CA GLY A 131 -10.36 14.73 0.18
C GLY A 131 -10.91 13.90 1.34
N ALA A 132 -12.20 13.59 1.33
CA ALA A 132 -12.73 12.56 2.21
C ALA A 132 -12.14 11.23 1.76
N ALA A 133 -11.33 10.58 2.60
CA ALA A 133 -10.85 9.22 2.40
C ALA A 133 -11.82 8.20 3.00
N VAL A 134 -11.58 6.91 2.76
CA VAL A 134 -12.48 5.83 3.19
C VAL A 134 -12.75 5.87 4.70
N LEU A 135 -11.71 6.08 5.51
CA LEU A 135 -11.82 6.13 6.97
C LEU A 135 -12.60 7.37 7.44
N ASN A 136 -12.42 8.53 6.80
CA ASN A 136 -13.17 9.75 7.15
C ASN A 136 -14.67 9.55 6.90
N THR A 137 -15.02 8.98 5.75
CA THR A 137 -16.41 8.74 5.38
C THR A 137 -17.06 7.74 6.32
N LEU A 138 -16.38 6.64 6.65
CA LEU A 138 -16.90 5.61 7.55
C LEU A 138 -17.06 6.12 8.99
N ARG A 139 -16.10 6.91 9.51
CA ARG A 139 -16.24 7.59 10.80
C ARG A 139 -17.46 8.51 10.82
N ALA A 140 -17.69 9.28 9.75
CA ALA A 140 -18.85 10.15 9.63
C ALA A 140 -20.19 9.39 9.56
N LEU A 141 -20.18 8.15 9.05
CA LEU A 141 -21.32 7.23 9.07
C LEU A 141 -21.48 6.50 10.41
N GLY A 142 -20.58 6.70 11.38
CA GLY A 142 -20.60 6.05 12.69
C GLY A 142 -20.01 4.64 12.72
N TYR A 143 -19.30 4.21 11.67
CA TYR A 143 -18.62 2.91 11.67
C TYR A 143 -17.27 3.00 12.40
N PRO A 144 -16.96 2.06 13.32
CA PRO A 144 -15.68 2.03 14.01
C PRO A 144 -14.57 1.57 13.06
N VAL A 145 -13.59 2.43 12.80
CA VAL A 145 -12.46 2.13 11.89
C VAL A 145 -11.14 1.86 12.60
N ASP A 146 -11.08 2.10 13.90
CA ASP A 146 -9.87 1.95 14.72
C ASP A 146 -9.91 0.63 15.51
N LEU A 147 -10.22 -0.45 14.79
CA LEU A 147 -10.34 -1.81 15.33
C LEU A 147 -9.06 -2.61 15.11
N GLN A 148 -8.78 -3.55 16.00
CA GLN A 148 -7.70 -4.51 15.81
C GLN A 148 -8.03 -5.44 14.63
N ALA A 149 -7.01 -5.88 13.90
CA ALA A 149 -7.19 -6.63 12.66
C ALA A 149 -7.95 -7.95 12.87
N GLU A 150 -7.79 -8.57 14.03
CA GLU A 150 -8.52 -9.78 14.44
C GLU A 150 -10.02 -9.51 14.58
N VAL A 151 -10.39 -8.37 15.19
CA VAL A 151 -11.80 -7.95 15.33
C VAL A 151 -12.40 -7.60 13.96
N VAL A 152 -11.61 -6.96 13.09
CA VAL A 152 -12.02 -6.71 11.71
C VAL A 152 -12.28 -8.03 10.98
N TRP A 153 -11.44 -9.05 11.20
CA TRP A 153 -11.64 -10.37 10.61
C TRP A 153 -12.94 -11.03 11.06
N GLU A 154 -13.26 -10.94 12.36
CA GLU A 154 -14.55 -11.39 12.92
C GLU A 154 -15.73 -10.65 12.28
N HIS A 155 -15.61 -9.33 12.07
CA HIS A 155 -16.63 -8.54 11.41
C HIS A 155 -16.89 -8.98 9.97
N VAL A 156 -15.86 -9.33 9.20
CA VAL A 156 -16.05 -9.86 7.84
C VAL A 156 -16.80 -11.19 7.88
N HIS A 157 -16.50 -12.08 8.83
CA HIS A 157 -17.22 -13.34 8.99
C HIS A 157 -18.70 -13.14 9.33
N GLN A 158 -18.98 -12.30 10.32
CA GLN A 158 -20.30 -12.11 10.89
C GLN A 158 -21.20 -11.20 10.05
N TYR A 159 -20.63 -10.12 9.49
CA TYR A 159 -21.37 -9.04 8.85
C TYR A 159 -21.05 -8.86 7.36
N LYS A 160 -20.14 -9.69 6.82
CA LYS A 160 -19.66 -9.59 5.42
C LYS A 160 -18.96 -8.26 5.10
N PHE A 161 -18.59 -7.48 6.11
CA PHE A 161 -17.98 -6.17 5.94
C PHE A 161 -16.96 -5.89 7.03
N GLY A 162 -15.73 -5.57 6.63
CA GLY A 162 -14.65 -5.16 7.52
C GLY A 162 -13.81 -4.04 6.92
N VAL A 163 -13.16 -3.25 7.79
CA VAL A 163 -12.33 -2.12 7.39
C VAL A 163 -11.05 -2.14 8.20
N LEU A 164 -9.89 -2.21 7.54
CA LEU A 164 -8.57 -2.10 8.17
C LEU A 164 -8.06 -0.67 8.11
N ASN A 165 -7.60 -0.16 9.25
CA ASN A 165 -6.74 1.01 9.32
C ASN A 165 -5.28 0.54 9.36
N ILE A 166 -4.49 0.84 8.32
CA ILE A 166 -3.12 0.36 8.12
C ILE A 166 -2.05 1.45 8.30
#